data_AF-A0A9D2Q0W2-F1
#
_entry.id   AF-A0A9D2Q0W2-F1
#
_cell.length_a   1.000
_cell.length_b   1.000
_cell.length_c   1.000
_cell.angle_alpha   90.00
_cell.angle_beta   90.00
_cell.angle_gamma   90.00
#
_symmetry.space_group_name_H-M   'P 1'
#
loop_
_entity.id
_entity.type
_entity.pdbx_description
1 polymer ?
#
loop_
_entity_poly.entity_id
_entity_poly.type
_entity_poly.pdbx_seq_one_letter_code
_entity_poly.pdbx_strand_id
1 'polypeptide(L)'
;MNTTPPAVPDRAAPAPRRSRGGEVLVGPSVRARYLPGALIGLPLVALLLSPLAGAGLQQWRASRRSAGHDGALEQLLAPTWAQLLLGALALWALFALWALVPLLLTRTLVLLDEERRTLRLRKGLRIRDRGSVDEVEYAVGEAVRGSLGLIGVRTPGQAQPRQWVVPEIGWDDASFDGLRLLQAAAGFTPAPPRAELVAEHVRSRREAAHRELATRLGMPWREEYAQDDAAFRAEFDRVRRVLGGKEPPREGDPEP
;
A
#
# COMPACT_ATOMS: atom_id res chain seq x y z
N MET A 1 43.11 6.52 -18.17
CA MET A 1 41.70 6.74 -18.55
C MET A 1 40.91 6.84 -17.26
N ASN A 2 40.58 8.06 -16.82
CA ASN A 2 39.77 8.28 -15.63
C ASN A 2 38.30 8.14 -16.05
N THR A 3 37.72 6.97 -15.83
CA THR A 3 36.26 6.79 -15.91
C THR A 3 35.65 7.40 -14.66
N THR A 4 35.34 8.69 -14.72
CA THR A 4 34.42 9.31 -13.77
C THR A 4 33.12 8.48 -13.79
N PRO A 5 32.66 7.94 -12.66
CA PRO A 5 31.39 7.23 -12.64
C PRO A 5 30.29 8.17 -13.15
N PRO A 6 29.30 7.67 -13.92
CA PRO A 6 28.23 8.50 -14.42
C PRO A 6 27.57 9.23 -13.24
N ALA A 7 27.40 10.55 -13.40
CA ALA A 7 26.72 11.37 -12.41
C ALA A 7 25.38 10.71 -12.08
N VAL A 8 25.22 10.32 -10.80
CA VAL A 8 23.92 9.83 -10.33
C VAL A 8 22.94 10.95 -10.64
N PRO A 9 21.86 10.69 -11.41
CA PRO A 9 20.88 11.73 -11.69
C PRO A 9 20.45 12.34 -10.36
N ASP A 10 20.22 13.65 -10.35
CA ASP A 10 19.80 14.39 -9.16
C ASP A 10 18.42 13.86 -8.72
N ARG A 11 18.44 12.77 -7.94
CA ARG A 11 17.25 12.02 -7.55
C ARG A 11 16.49 12.91 -6.59
N ALA A 12 15.20 13.10 -6.87
CA ALA A 12 14.32 13.91 -6.03
C ALA A 12 14.53 13.57 -4.53
N ALA A 13 14.78 14.62 -3.75
CA ALA A 13 15.03 14.51 -2.32
C ALA A 13 13.86 13.79 -1.63
N PRO A 14 14.13 12.90 -0.64
CA PRO A 14 13.07 12.20 0.07
C PRO A 14 12.18 13.20 0.84
N ALA A 15 10.86 13.05 0.72
CA ALA A 15 9.88 13.88 1.42
C ALA A 15 9.06 13.02 2.42
N PRO A 16 9.69 12.50 3.48
CA PRO A 16 9.04 11.55 4.36
C PRO A 16 8.01 12.21 5.28
N ARG A 17 7.10 11.39 5.79
CA ARG A 17 6.11 11.84 6.78
C ARG A 17 6.77 11.96 8.16
N ARG A 18 6.42 13.01 8.89
CA ARG A 18 6.89 13.24 10.27
C ARG A 18 5.78 13.04 11.29
N SER A 19 6.15 12.64 12.50
CA SER A 19 5.31 12.64 13.69
C SER A 19 5.13 14.07 14.20
N ARG A 20 4.20 14.27 15.15
CA ARG A 20 4.04 15.59 15.81
C ARG A 20 5.29 16.04 16.58
N GLY A 21 6.15 15.10 16.97
CA GLY A 21 7.41 15.37 17.65
C GLY A 21 8.60 15.53 16.71
N GLY A 22 8.39 15.67 15.40
CA GLY A 22 9.46 15.86 14.41
C GLY A 22 10.12 14.57 13.91
N GLU A 23 9.96 13.45 14.64
CA GLU A 23 10.49 12.14 14.25
C GLU A 23 9.94 11.69 12.88
N VAL A 24 10.82 11.20 12.02
CA VAL A 24 10.49 10.65 10.71
C VAL A 24 9.85 9.27 10.86
N LEU A 25 8.77 9.04 10.12
CA LEU A 25 8.07 7.76 10.07
C LEU A 25 8.63 6.92 8.93
N VAL A 26 9.26 5.79 9.27
CA VAL A 26 9.64 4.75 8.33
C VAL A 26 8.56 3.67 8.37
N GLY A 27 7.72 3.64 7.34
CA GLY A 27 6.53 2.79 7.24
C GLY A 27 5.19 3.57 7.23
N PRO A 28 4.08 2.88 6.96
CA PRO A 28 2.81 3.52 6.69
C PRO A 28 2.16 4.13 7.93
N SER A 29 1.60 5.33 7.76
CA SER A 29 0.79 5.95 8.79
C SER A 29 -0.61 5.33 8.86
N VAL A 30 -1.20 5.41 10.05
CA VAL A 30 -2.60 4.99 10.29
C VAL A 30 -3.53 5.71 9.33
N ARG A 31 -3.36 7.03 9.17
CA ARG A 31 -4.20 7.84 8.28
C ARG A 31 -4.12 7.36 6.83
N ALA A 32 -2.91 7.10 6.32
CA ALA A 32 -2.73 6.66 4.93
C ALA A 32 -3.38 5.31 4.63
N ARG A 33 -3.40 4.38 5.60
CA ARG A 33 -4.04 3.06 5.43
C ARG A 33 -5.53 3.08 5.67
N TYR A 34 -5.97 3.85 6.66
CA TYR A 34 -7.35 3.82 7.15
C TYR A 34 -8.28 4.75 6.37
N LEU A 35 -7.83 5.95 6.00
CA LEU A 35 -8.69 6.99 5.45
C LEU A 35 -9.44 6.57 4.17
N PRO A 36 -8.81 5.91 3.17
CA PRO A 36 -9.52 5.49 1.96
C PRO A 36 -10.62 4.46 2.25
N GLY A 37 -10.32 3.46 3.09
CA GLY A 37 -11.29 2.44 3.48
C GLY A 37 -12.45 3.03 4.28
N ALA A 38 -12.15 3.94 5.20
CA ALA A 38 -13.14 4.59 6.04
C ALA A 38 -14.02 5.60 5.27
N LEU A 39 -13.52 6.27 4.25
CA LEU A 39 -14.31 7.27 3.52
C LEU A 39 -15.02 6.74 2.27
N ILE A 40 -14.58 5.61 1.72
CA ILE A 40 -15.14 5.07 0.47
C ILE A 40 -15.78 3.70 0.71
N GLY A 41 -15.03 2.75 1.25
CA GLY A 41 -15.51 1.36 1.39
C GLY A 41 -16.57 1.21 2.48
N LEU A 42 -16.28 1.71 3.68
CA LEU A 42 -17.17 1.55 4.84
C LEU A 42 -18.54 2.25 4.69
N PRO A 43 -18.64 3.46 4.10
CA PRO A 43 -19.94 4.08 3.86
C PRO A 43 -20.82 3.26 2.91
N LEU A 44 -20.25 2.65 1.86
CA LEU A 44 -21.01 1.82 0.93
C LEU A 44 -21.58 0.57 1.64
N VAL A 45 -20.76 -0.11 2.45
CA VAL A 45 -21.20 -1.26 3.24
C VAL A 45 -22.26 -0.85 4.28
N ALA A 46 -22.06 0.29 4.95
CA ALA A 46 -23.00 0.79 5.94
C ALA A 46 -24.35 1.20 5.32
N LEU A 47 -24.34 1.78 4.11
CA LEU A 47 -25.56 2.07 3.34
C LEU A 47 -26.29 0.79 2.95
N LEU A 48 -25.58 -0.24 2.49
CA LEU A 48 -26.16 -1.52 2.12
C LEU A 48 -26.84 -2.20 3.32
N LEU A 49 -26.25 -2.08 4.51
CA LEU A 49 -26.75 -2.68 5.75
C LEU A 49 -27.69 -1.76 6.54
N SER A 50 -27.89 -0.51 6.09
CA SER A 50 -28.73 0.49 6.76
C SER A 50 -30.18 0.05 7.01
N PRO A 51 -30.84 -0.78 6.16
CA PRO A 51 -32.19 -1.24 6.46
C PRO A 51 -32.28 -2.09 7.74
N LEU A 52 -31.25 -2.88 8.05
CA LEU A 52 -31.19 -3.69 9.27
C LEU A 52 -31.08 -2.81 10.52
N ALA A 53 -30.18 -1.83 10.47
CA ALA A 53 -30.03 -0.85 11.56
C ALA A 53 -31.28 0.03 11.71
N GLY A 54 -31.89 0.43 10.60
CA GLY A 54 -33.14 1.19 10.56
C GLY A 54 -34.30 0.42 11.21
N ALA A 55 -34.45 -0.87 10.90
CA ALA A 55 -35.45 -1.72 11.53
C ALA A 55 -35.24 -1.86 13.05
N GLY A 56 -33.99 -1.97 13.50
CA GLY A 56 -33.64 -1.96 14.92
C GLY A 56 -34.02 -0.65 15.62
N LEU A 57 -33.74 0.50 14.99
CA LEU A 57 -34.13 1.83 15.49
C LEU A 57 -35.66 2.00 15.52
N GLN A 58 -36.37 1.47 14.52
CA GLN A 58 -37.82 1.48 14.47
C GLN A 58 -38.43 0.66 15.62
N GLN A 59 -37.91 -0.54 15.87
CA GLN A 59 -38.36 -1.40 16.97
C GLN A 59 -38.09 -0.77 18.34
N TRP A 60 -36.89 -0.19 18.53
CA TRP A 60 -36.53 0.54 19.76
C TRP A 60 -37.45 1.74 20.00
N ARG A 61 -37.77 2.50 18.94
CA ARG A 61 -38.69 3.63 19.04
C ARG A 61 -40.10 3.18 19.39
N ALA A 62 -40.58 2.08 18.80
CA ALA A 62 -41.89 1.51 19.10
C ALA A 62 -41.99 1.10 20.59
N SER A 63 -40.95 0.47 21.14
CA SER A 63 -40.92 0.11 22.56
C SER A 63 -40.90 1.34 23.49
N ARG A 64 -40.12 2.37 23.15
CA ARG A 64 -40.06 3.63 23.91
C ARG A 64 -41.42 4.35 23.95
N ARG A 65 -42.13 4.38 22.82
CA ARG A 65 -43.50 4.92 22.76
C ARG A 65 -44.49 4.12 23.59
N SER A 66 -44.41 2.79 23.55
CA SER A 66 -45.27 1.95 24.41
C SER A 66 -45.00 2.16 25.90
N ALA A 67 -43.78 2.58 26.26
CA ALA A 67 -43.40 2.99 27.61
C ALA A 67 -43.73 4.46 27.91
N GLY A 68 -44.55 5.13 27.09
CA GLY A 68 -45.01 6.50 27.31
C GLY A 68 -43.99 7.60 26.98
N HIS A 69 -42.86 7.28 26.35
CA HIS A 69 -41.85 8.27 25.98
C HIS A 69 -42.10 8.78 24.54
N ASP A 70 -42.37 10.07 24.40
CA ASP A 70 -42.53 10.75 23.10
C ASP A 70 -41.76 12.09 23.09
N GLY A 71 -40.46 12.00 23.39
CA GLY A 71 -39.57 13.15 23.42
C GLY A 71 -39.09 13.57 22.02
N ALA A 72 -38.26 14.61 21.99
CA ALA A 72 -37.69 15.16 20.75
C ALA A 72 -36.87 14.13 19.95
N LEU A 73 -36.24 13.16 20.62
CA LEU A 73 -35.49 12.07 19.99
C LEU A 73 -36.42 11.12 19.22
N GLU A 74 -37.55 10.75 19.82
CA GLU A 74 -38.57 9.92 19.21
C GLU A 74 -39.26 10.63 18.03
N GLN A 75 -39.36 11.96 18.05
CA GLN A 75 -39.85 12.77 16.93
C GLN A 75 -38.82 12.90 15.79
N LEU A 76 -37.54 13.07 16.13
CA LEU A 76 -36.45 13.11 15.14
C LEU A 76 -36.32 11.77 14.39
N LEU A 77 -36.53 10.65 15.08
CA LEU A 77 -36.57 9.30 14.51
C LEU A 77 -37.93 8.96 13.87
N ALA A 78 -38.83 9.94 13.68
CA ALA A 78 -40.10 9.73 12.98
C ALA A 78 -39.99 9.34 11.53
N PRO A 79 -39.16 10.03 10.73
CA PRO A 79 -39.04 9.73 9.32
C PRO A 79 -38.20 8.48 9.11
N THR A 80 -38.65 7.60 8.21
CA THR A 80 -37.88 6.41 7.80
C THR A 80 -36.51 6.79 7.23
N TRP A 81 -36.41 7.90 6.48
CA TRP A 81 -35.13 8.37 5.95
C TRP A 81 -34.14 8.75 7.06
N ALA A 82 -34.63 9.30 8.19
CA ALA A 82 -33.78 9.66 9.32
C ALA A 82 -33.26 8.42 10.05
N GLN A 83 -34.09 7.38 10.17
CA GLN A 83 -33.68 6.09 10.74
C GLN A 83 -32.64 5.39 9.87
N LEU A 84 -32.82 5.40 8.54
CA LEU A 84 -31.85 4.82 7.60
C LEU A 84 -30.52 5.58 7.60
N LEU A 85 -30.56 6.91 7.61
CA LEU A 85 -29.36 7.75 7.67
C LEU A 85 -28.59 7.55 8.98
N LEU A 86 -29.28 7.58 10.12
CA LEU A 86 -28.66 7.36 11.43
C LEU A 86 -28.15 5.94 11.58
N GLY A 87 -28.88 4.95 11.06
CA GLY A 87 -28.45 3.56 10.99
C GLY A 87 -27.16 3.40 10.16
N ALA A 88 -27.11 4.02 8.97
CA ALA A 88 -25.91 4.02 8.13
C ALA A 88 -24.73 4.72 8.82
N LEU A 89 -24.93 5.87 9.45
CA LEU A 89 -23.87 6.58 10.18
C LEU A 89 -23.36 5.80 11.39
N ALA A 90 -24.26 5.15 12.14
CA ALA A 90 -23.89 4.33 13.29
C ALA A 90 -23.11 3.09 12.87
N LEU A 91 -23.56 2.38 11.83
CA LEU A 91 -22.84 1.24 11.27
C LEU A 91 -21.49 1.65 10.70
N TRP A 92 -21.45 2.78 9.99
CA TRP A 92 -20.21 3.34 9.47
C TRP A 92 -19.22 3.63 10.61
N ALA A 93 -19.65 4.34 11.66
CA ALA A 93 -18.82 4.65 12.82
C ALA A 93 -18.36 3.38 13.56
N LEU A 94 -19.23 2.37 13.67
CA LEU A 94 -18.91 1.08 14.28
C LEU A 94 -17.84 0.34 13.48
N PHE A 95 -18.03 0.17 12.17
CA PHE A 95 -17.04 -0.50 11.31
C PHE A 95 -15.74 0.29 11.22
N ALA A 96 -15.83 1.60 11.20
CA ALA A 96 -14.71 2.53 11.26
C ALA A 96 -13.88 2.24 12.52
N LEU A 97 -14.51 2.29 13.70
CA LEU A 97 -13.84 2.00 14.95
C LEU A 97 -13.28 0.57 14.99
N TRP A 98 -14.06 -0.41 14.52
CA TRP A 98 -13.67 -1.82 14.51
C TRP A 98 -12.47 -2.09 13.60
N ALA A 99 -12.35 -1.40 12.46
CA ALA A 99 -11.18 -1.49 11.59
C ALA A 99 -9.97 -0.69 12.13
N LEU A 100 -10.21 0.41 12.84
CA LEU A 100 -9.16 1.28 13.37
C LEU A 100 -8.40 0.63 14.53
N VAL A 101 -9.09 -0.04 15.45
CA VAL A 101 -8.50 -0.69 16.64
C VAL A 101 -7.41 -1.72 16.29
N PRO A 102 -7.66 -2.75 15.47
CA PRO A 102 -6.63 -3.75 15.14
C PRO A 102 -5.47 -3.11 14.39
N LEU A 103 -5.74 -2.13 13.51
CA LEU A 103 -4.69 -1.38 12.82
C LEU A 103 -3.77 -0.65 13.81
N LEU A 104 -4.34 0.00 14.83
CA LEU A 104 -3.58 0.70 15.87
C LEU A 104 -2.78 -0.23 16.77
N LEU A 105 -3.28 -1.45 17.03
CA LEU A 105 -2.62 -2.43 17.89
C LEU A 105 -1.52 -3.23 17.18
N THR A 106 -1.69 -3.49 15.88
CA THR A 106 -0.79 -4.36 15.10
C THR A 106 0.24 -3.60 14.26
N ARG A 107 0.06 -2.29 14.06
CA ARG A 107 1.01 -1.46 13.28
C ARG A 107 2.43 -1.64 13.80
N THR A 108 3.37 -1.83 12.88
CA THR A 108 4.79 -1.82 13.19
C THR A 108 5.42 -0.73 12.36
N LEU A 109 6.11 0.20 13.00
CA LEU A 109 6.72 1.37 12.37
C LEU A 109 8.03 1.69 13.07
N VAL A 110 8.98 2.22 12.31
CA VAL A 110 10.25 2.70 12.87
C VAL A 110 10.20 4.23 12.88
N LEU A 111 10.50 4.80 14.05
CA LEU A 111 10.65 6.24 14.24
C LEU A 111 12.13 6.57 14.17
N LEU A 112 12.49 7.46 13.24
CA LEU A 112 13.83 8.01 13.09
C LEU A 112 13.85 9.43 13.65
N ASP A 113 14.69 9.64 14.66
CA ASP A 113 15.04 10.96 15.16
C ASP A 113 16.34 11.40 14.46
N GLU A 114 16.24 12.34 13.53
CA GLU A 114 17.38 12.81 12.73
C GLU A 114 18.38 13.58 13.57
N GLU A 115 17.92 14.41 14.51
CA GLU A 115 18.79 15.24 15.34
C GLU A 115 19.64 14.38 16.27
N ARG A 116 19.01 13.38 16.89
CA ARG A 116 19.68 12.49 17.86
C ARG A 116 20.28 11.25 17.22
N ARG A 117 20.06 11.03 15.92
CA ARG A 117 20.43 9.81 15.18
C ARG A 117 19.96 8.54 15.88
N THR A 118 18.75 8.55 16.45
CA THR A 118 18.18 7.38 17.14
C THR A 118 17.03 6.77 16.38
N LEU A 119 16.90 5.46 16.51
CA LEU A 119 15.83 4.66 15.93
C LEU A 119 15.00 4.01 17.03
N ARG A 120 13.68 4.02 16.87
CA ARG A 120 12.75 3.36 17.79
C ARG A 120 11.78 2.50 17.00
N LEU A 121 11.80 1.20 17.26
CA LEU A 121 10.81 0.28 16.73
C LEU A 121 9.55 0.35 17.58
N ARG A 122 8.45 0.79 17.00
CA ARG A 122 7.15 0.84 17.66
C ARG A 122 6.23 -0.24 17.09
N LYS A 123 5.70 -1.08 17.99
CA LYS A 123 4.64 -2.04 17.68
C LYS A 123 3.37 -1.64 18.44
N GLY A 124 2.35 -1.27 17.69
CA GLY A 124 1.10 -0.72 18.19
C GLY A 124 1.30 0.61 18.92
N LEU A 125 1.06 0.59 20.22
CA LEU A 125 1.27 1.73 21.12
C LEU A 125 2.61 1.68 21.86
N ARG A 126 3.29 0.52 21.88
CA ARG A 126 4.50 0.28 22.68
C ARG A 126 5.78 0.39 21.84
N ILE A 127 6.84 0.89 22.46
CA ILE A 127 8.19 0.81 21.89
C ILE A 127 8.72 -0.58 22.21
N ARG A 128 9.04 -1.35 21.18
CA ARG A 128 9.54 -2.71 21.30
C ARG A 128 11.07 -2.74 21.36
N ASP A 129 11.72 -1.87 20.60
CA ASP A 129 13.17 -1.86 20.47
C ASP A 129 13.71 -0.45 20.19
N ARG A 130 15.01 -0.27 20.43
CA ARG A 130 15.76 0.96 20.17
C ARG A 130 17.13 0.62 19.58
N GLY A 131 17.65 1.52 18.75
CA GLY A 131 18.98 1.42 18.17
C GLY A 131 19.48 2.79 17.73
N SER A 132 20.76 2.87 17.38
CA SER A 132 21.34 4.05 16.72
C SER A 132 21.26 3.90 15.20
N VAL A 133 21.25 5.02 14.47
CA VAL A 133 21.43 5.03 13.02
C VAL A 133 22.79 4.44 12.63
N ASP A 134 23.81 4.64 13.46
CA ASP A 134 25.18 4.18 13.19
C ASP A 134 25.34 2.66 13.37
N GLU A 135 24.37 2.02 14.04
CA GLU A 135 24.28 0.57 14.19
C GLU A 135 23.54 -0.10 13.03
N VAL A 136 22.97 0.66 12.09
CA VAL A 136 22.24 0.09 10.95
C VAL A 136 23.22 -0.52 9.97
N GLU A 137 23.07 -1.81 9.71
CA GLU A 137 23.94 -2.57 8.81
C GLU A 137 23.32 -2.74 7.41
N TYR A 138 22.00 -2.81 7.34
CA TYR A 138 21.26 -2.75 6.08
C TYR A 138 19.85 -2.18 6.29
N ALA A 139 19.32 -1.51 5.27
CA ALA A 139 17.94 -1.06 5.21
C ALA A 139 17.41 -1.27 3.79
N VAL A 140 16.55 -2.26 3.60
CA VAL A 140 16.05 -2.69 2.29
C VAL A 140 14.53 -2.74 2.33
N GLY A 141 13.87 -2.39 1.23
CA GLY A 141 12.42 -2.51 1.12
C GLY A 141 11.99 -2.43 -0.34
N GLU A 142 10.91 -3.13 -0.68
CA GLU A 142 10.36 -3.08 -2.02
C GLU A 142 9.34 -1.94 -2.15
N ALA A 143 9.33 -1.27 -3.30
CA ALA A 143 8.47 -0.13 -3.57
C ALA A 143 6.98 -0.48 -3.77
N VAL A 144 6.65 -1.75 -3.98
CA VAL A 144 5.31 -2.24 -4.30
C VAL A 144 4.43 -2.29 -3.04
N ARG A 145 3.11 -2.08 -3.18
CA ARG A 145 2.18 -2.22 -2.05
C ARG A 145 2.13 -3.66 -1.55
N GLY A 146 1.95 -3.87 -0.24
CA GLY A 146 1.99 -5.20 0.38
C GLY A 146 3.38 -5.70 0.73
N SER A 147 4.44 -4.98 0.33
CA SER A 147 5.82 -5.40 0.55
C SER A 147 6.30 -5.21 1.99
N LEU A 148 7.39 -5.88 2.33
CA LEU A 148 8.08 -5.72 3.61
C LEU A 148 9.34 -4.88 3.45
N GLY A 149 9.62 -4.06 4.45
CA GLY A 149 10.92 -3.44 4.68
C GLY A 149 11.68 -4.20 5.77
N LEU A 150 12.98 -4.39 5.57
CA LEU A 150 13.90 -5.04 6.48
C LEU A 150 15.00 -4.06 6.89
N ILE A 151 15.17 -3.88 8.20
CA ILE A 151 16.22 -3.03 8.78
C ILE A 151 17.04 -3.90 9.73
N GLY A 152 18.32 -4.10 9.42
CA GLY A 152 19.26 -4.82 10.28
C GLY A 152 19.98 -3.85 11.20
N VAL A 153 19.84 -4.03 12.52
CA VAL A 153 20.51 -3.22 13.53
C VAL A 153 21.53 -4.08 14.27
N ARG A 154 22.79 -3.69 14.23
CA ARG A 154 23.89 -4.33 14.93
C ARG A 154 23.67 -4.27 16.43
N THR A 155 24.01 -5.35 17.12
CA THR A 155 23.93 -5.43 18.58
C THR A 155 25.29 -5.80 19.12
N PRO A 156 25.87 -5.00 20.04
CA PRO A 156 27.15 -5.34 20.64
C PRO A 156 27.11 -6.74 21.25
N GLY A 157 28.06 -7.61 20.89
CA GLY A 157 28.16 -8.97 21.42
C GLY A 157 27.31 -10.03 20.70
N GLN A 158 26.61 -9.70 19.62
CA GLN A 158 25.93 -10.69 18.76
C GLN A 158 26.55 -10.73 17.35
N ALA A 159 26.74 -11.94 16.83
CA ALA A 159 27.31 -12.15 15.50
C ALA A 159 26.33 -11.83 14.34
N GLN A 160 25.02 -11.84 14.60
CA GLN A 160 24.00 -11.51 13.62
C GLN A 160 23.26 -10.22 14.01
N PRO A 161 22.98 -9.32 13.06
CA PRO A 161 22.20 -8.12 13.32
C PRO A 161 20.75 -8.50 13.68
N ARG A 162 20.14 -7.72 14.59
CA ARG A 162 18.72 -7.83 14.89
C ARG A 162 17.93 -7.31 13.71
N GLN A 163 17.02 -8.14 13.19
CA GLN A 163 16.20 -7.77 12.04
C GLN A 163 14.87 -7.17 12.49
N TRP A 164 14.64 -5.93 12.10
CA TRP A 164 13.36 -5.24 12.25
C TRP A 164 12.58 -5.34 10.94
N VAL A 165 11.37 -5.88 11.03
CA VAL A 165 10.44 -6.00 9.90
C VAL A 165 9.42 -4.88 9.96
N VAL A 166 9.38 -4.06 8.92
CA VAL A 166 8.41 -2.98 8.74
C VAL A 166 7.44 -3.39 7.63
N PRO A 167 6.19 -3.78 7.97
CA PRO A 167 5.23 -4.17 6.96
C PRO A 167 4.77 -2.96 6.13
N GLU A 168 4.39 -3.23 4.89
CA GLU A 168 3.71 -2.28 4.00
C GLU A 168 4.56 -1.03 3.70
N ILE A 169 5.88 -1.20 3.56
CA ILE A 169 6.82 -0.09 3.36
C ILE A 169 6.57 0.65 2.04
N GLY A 170 6.11 -0.07 1.00
CA GLY A 170 5.75 0.46 -0.30
C GLY A 170 4.30 0.98 -0.43
N TRP A 171 3.59 1.20 0.69
CA TRP A 171 2.18 1.64 0.67
C TRP A 171 1.95 2.96 -0.09
N ASP A 172 2.73 3.98 0.28
CA ASP A 172 2.72 5.33 -0.31
C ASP A 172 4.15 5.88 -0.43
N ASP A 173 4.34 6.94 -1.21
CA ASP A 173 5.66 7.53 -1.46
C ASP A 173 6.30 8.07 -0.17
N ALA A 174 5.52 8.71 0.71
CA ALA A 174 6.02 9.28 1.96
C ALA A 174 6.54 8.22 2.96
N SER A 175 5.96 7.01 2.95
CA SER A 175 6.39 5.90 3.79
C SER A 175 7.69 5.29 3.27
N PHE A 176 7.81 5.18 1.95
CA PHE A 176 9.03 4.71 1.29
C PHE A 176 10.16 5.74 1.37
N ASP A 177 9.84 7.02 1.28
CA ASP A 177 10.81 8.10 1.49
C ASP A 177 11.37 8.11 2.92
N GLY A 178 10.62 7.60 3.91
CA GLY A 178 11.14 7.38 5.25
C GLY A 178 12.30 6.37 5.25
N LEU A 179 12.19 5.30 4.47
CA LEU A 179 13.27 4.33 4.28
C LEU A 179 14.45 4.95 3.52
N ARG A 180 14.19 5.71 2.45
CA ARG A 180 15.24 6.41 1.68
C ARG A 180 16.02 7.39 2.56
N LEU A 181 15.34 8.11 3.44
CA LEU A 181 15.98 9.00 4.40
C LEU A 181 16.79 8.23 5.44
N LEU A 182 16.27 7.10 5.94
CA LEU A 182 17.03 6.22 6.84
C LEU A 182 18.31 5.71 6.17
N GLN A 183 18.24 5.30 4.91
CA GLN A 183 19.41 4.87 4.13
C GLN A 183 20.43 6.01 4.01
N ALA A 184 19.99 7.21 3.65
CA ALA A 184 20.85 8.39 3.60
C ALA A 184 21.52 8.68 4.95
N ALA A 185 20.74 8.65 6.04
CA ALA A 185 21.23 8.92 7.38
C ALA A 185 22.25 7.87 7.85
N ALA A 186 22.07 6.61 7.48
CA ALA A 186 23.00 5.50 7.75
C ALA A 186 24.23 5.47 6.83
N GLY A 187 24.34 6.41 5.87
CA GLY A 187 25.45 6.49 4.94
C GLY A 187 25.34 5.55 3.73
N PHE A 188 24.19 4.92 3.52
CA PHE A 188 23.93 4.12 2.31
C PHE A 188 23.48 5.00 1.16
N THR A 189 23.68 4.52 -0.07
CA THR A 189 23.06 5.13 -1.25
C THR A 189 21.54 4.96 -1.16
N PRO A 190 20.75 6.05 -1.12
CA PRO A 190 19.30 5.93 -1.05
C PRO A 190 18.74 5.25 -2.29
N ALA A 191 17.71 4.42 -2.08
CA ALA A 191 16.96 3.84 -3.17
C ALA A 191 16.39 4.94 -4.09
N PRO A 192 16.15 4.64 -5.39
CA PRO A 192 15.42 5.53 -6.27
C PRO A 192 14.03 5.88 -5.71
N PRO A 193 13.41 6.98 -6.15
CA PRO A 193 12.03 7.30 -5.82
C PRO A 193 11.09 6.12 -6.09
N ARG A 194 10.08 5.96 -5.23
CA ARG A 194 9.13 4.85 -5.30
C ARG A 194 8.47 4.73 -6.69
N ALA A 195 8.12 5.85 -7.30
CA ALA A 195 7.48 5.88 -8.61
C ALA A 195 8.33 5.23 -9.71
N GLU A 196 9.65 5.45 -9.70
CA GLU A 196 10.57 4.84 -10.67
C GLU A 196 10.63 3.32 -10.50
N LEU A 197 10.78 2.86 -9.25
CA LEU A 197 10.83 1.43 -8.93
C LEU A 197 9.50 0.72 -9.24
N VAL A 198 8.36 1.37 -9.00
CA VAL A 198 7.04 0.84 -9.37
C VAL A 198 6.88 0.79 -10.90
N ALA A 199 7.32 1.82 -11.63
CA ALA A 199 7.26 1.84 -13.08
C ALA A 199 8.13 0.72 -13.69
N GLU A 200 9.33 0.52 -13.16
CA GLU A 200 10.21 -0.59 -13.53
C GLU A 200 9.57 -1.95 -13.24
N HIS A 201 9.00 -2.14 -12.04
CA HIS A 201 8.30 -3.37 -11.67
C HIS A 201 7.12 -3.66 -12.61
N VAL A 202 6.32 -2.65 -12.94
CA VAL A 202 5.19 -2.80 -13.89
C VAL A 202 5.68 -3.18 -15.28
N ARG A 203 6.76 -2.55 -15.77
CA ARG A 203 7.38 -2.89 -17.06
C ARG A 203 7.85 -4.34 -17.08
N SER A 204 8.62 -4.75 -16.07
CA SER A 204 9.14 -6.12 -15.96
C SER A 204 8.02 -7.17 -15.89
N ARG A 205 6.95 -6.91 -15.12
CA ARG A 205 5.79 -7.81 -15.04
C ARG A 205 5.06 -7.93 -16.37
N ARG A 206 4.92 -6.82 -17.11
CA ARG A 206 4.29 -6.81 -18.43
C ARG A 206 5.12 -7.60 -19.44
N GLU A 207 6.42 -7.37 -19.47
CA GLU A 207 7.35 -8.09 -20.34
C GLU A 207 7.33 -9.60 -20.06
N ALA A 208 7.35 -10.00 -18.78
CA ALA A 208 7.24 -11.40 -18.39
C ALA A 208 5.92 -12.04 -18.86
N ALA A 209 4.80 -11.33 -18.71
CA ALA A 209 3.50 -11.79 -19.20
C ALA A 209 3.47 -11.91 -20.74
N HIS A 210 4.05 -10.95 -21.45
CA HIS A 210 4.15 -10.98 -22.91
C HIS A 210 5.02 -12.15 -23.39
N ARG A 211 6.16 -12.40 -22.74
CA ARG A 211 7.02 -13.55 -23.04
C ARG A 211 6.29 -14.87 -22.80
N GLU A 212 5.56 -14.97 -21.70
CA GLU A 212 4.76 -16.17 -21.40
C GLU A 212 3.68 -16.41 -22.47
N LEU A 213 2.96 -15.36 -22.87
CA LEU A 213 1.95 -15.43 -23.94
C LEU A 213 2.56 -15.80 -25.30
N ALA A 214 3.70 -15.20 -25.65
CA ALA A 214 4.42 -15.52 -26.88
C ALA A 214 4.85 -16.99 -26.89
N THR A 215 5.41 -17.47 -25.77
CA THR A 215 5.83 -18.87 -25.60
C THR A 215 4.66 -19.83 -25.76
N ARG A 216 3.50 -19.53 -25.16
CA ARG A 216 2.30 -20.36 -25.26
C ARG A 216 1.78 -20.50 -26.70
N LEU A 217 1.98 -19.50 -27.53
CA LEU A 217 1.57 -19.53 -28.94
C LEU A 217 2.71 -19.93 -29.89
N GLY A 218 3.93 -20.20 -29.40
CA GLY A 218 5.09 -20.43 -30.27
C GLY A 218 5.51 -19.20 -31.07
N MET A 219 5.08 -18.00 -30.66
CA MET A 219 5.43 -16.74 -31.30
C MET A 219 6.87 -16.33 -30.95
N PRO A 220 7.71 -15.95 -31.92
CA PRO A 220 9.08 -15.52 -31.66
C PRO A 220 9.11 -14.18 -30.91
N TRP A 221 9.93 -14.11 -29.86
CA TRP A 221 10.11 -12.90 -29.06
C TRP A 221 10.96 -11.86 -29.81
N ARG A 222 10.57 -10.58 -29.73
CA ARG A 222 11.36 -9.43 -30.19
C ARG A 222 11.50 -8.43 -29.05
N GLU A 223 12.68 -7.82 -28.92
CA GLU A 223 12.98 -6.84 -27.86
C GLU A 223 12.09 -5.59 -27.94
N GLU A 224 11.59 -5.25 -29.14
CA GLU A 224 10.62 -4.16 -29.33
C GLU A 224 9.34 -4.35 -28.50
N TYR A 225 8.92 -5.60 -28.25
CA TYR A 225 7.72 -5.92 -27.47
C TYR A 225 7.86 -5.63 -25.97
N ALA A 226 9.09 -5.48 -25.47
CA ALA A 226 9.33 -5.08 -24.09
C ALA A 226 8.96 -3.61 -23.85
N GLN A 227 9.07 -2.78 -24.89
CA GLN A 227 8.90 -1.32 -24.81
C GLN A 227 7.57 -0.86 -25.44
N ASP A 228 7.14 -1.49 -26.53
CA ASP A 228 5.91 -1.16 -27.25
C ASP A 228 4.83 -2.25 -27.07
N ASP A 229 3.85 -1.92 -26.23
CA ASP A 229 2.67 -2.75 -25.96
C ASP A 229 1.72 -2.86 -27.17
N ALA A 230 1.63 -1.82 -28.00
CA ALA A 230 0.79 -1.84 -29.18
C ALA A 230 1.36 -2.76 -30.25
N ALA A 231 2.69 -2.72 -30.45
CA ALA A 231 3.39 -3.63 -31.35
C ALA A 231 3.21 -5.10 -30.93
N PHE A 232 3.37 -5.40 -29.64
CA PHE A 232 3.14 -6.77 -29.13
C PHE A 232 1.70 -7.24 -29.40
N ARG A 233 0.69 -6.42 -29.08
CA ARG A 233 -0.72 -6.79 -29.26
C ARG A 233 -1.10 -6.99 -30.72
N ALA A 234 -0.63 -6.12 -31.60
CA ALA A 234 -0.89 -6.25 -33.04
C ALA A 234 -0.32 -7.55 -33.59
N GLU A 235 0.90 -7.90 -33.18
CA GLU A 235 1.55 -9.15 -33.57
C GLU A 235 0.85 -10.37 -32.98
N PHE A 236 0.53 -10.32 -31.68
CA PHE A 236 -0.17 -11.40 -30.98
C PHE A 236 -1.54 -11.69 -31.59
N ASP A 237 -2.32 -10.65 -31.91
CA ASP A 237 -3.60 -10.80 -32.58
C ASP A 237 -3.45 -11.37 -34.01
N ARG A 238 -2.39 -11.00 -34.73
CA ARG A 238 -2.09 -11.60 -36.04
C ARG A 238 -1.80 -13.09 -35.89
N VAL A 239 -0.87 -13.48 -35.02
CA VAL A 239 -0.51 -14.88 -34.80
C VAL A 239 -1.74 -15.71 -34.38
N ARG A 240 -2.61 -15.14 -33.54
CA ARG A 240 -3.89 -15.78 -33.18
C ARG A 240 -4.82 -15.97 -34.39
N ARG A 241 -4.84 -15.04 -35.35
CA ARG A 241 -5.60 -15.19 -36.61
C ARG A 241 -4.99 -16.22 -37.55
N VAL A 242 -3.65 -16.34 -37.59
CA VAL A 242 -2.94 -17.37 -38.36
C VAL A 242 -3.29 -18.77 -37.83
N LEU A 243 -3.15 -18.99 -36.51
CA LEU A 243 -3.57 -20.24 -35.86
C LEU A 243 -5.06 -20.54 -36.05
N GLY A 244 -5.90 -19.50 -36.14
CA GLY A 244 -7.32 -19.62 -36.43
C GLY A 244 -7.65 -19.79 -37.92
N GLY A 245 -6.67 -19.93 -38.81
CA GLY A 245 -6.85 -20.10 -40.25
C GLY A 245 -7.42 -18.89 -40.99
N LYS A 246 -7.43 -17.71 -40.36
CA LYS A 246 -8.01 -16.47 -40.93
C LYS A 246 -6.99 -15.61 -41.68
N GLU A 247 -5.71 -15.90 -41.55
CA GLU A 247 -4.61 -15.14 -42.15
C GLU A 247 -3.48 -16.11 -42.54
N PRO A 248 -2.77 -15.91 -43.67
CA PRO A 248 -1.70 -16.82 -44.07
C PRO A 248 -0.48 -16.72 -43.13
N PRO A 249 0.20 -17.84 -42.81
CA PRO A 249 1.38 -17.84 -41.95
C PRO A 249 2.57 -17.15 -42.63
N ARG A 250 3.41 -16.48 -41.83
CA ARG A 250 4.71 -15.93 -42.25
C ARG A 250 5.85 -16.81 -41.81
N GLU A 251 7.04 -16.57 -42.37
CA GLU A 251 8.25 -17.27 -41.96
C GLU A 251 8.53 -17.05 -40.46
N GLY A 252 8.62 -18.14 -39.70
CA GLY A 252 8.79 -18.13 -38.24
C GLY A 252 7.49 -18.02 -37.43
N ASP A 253 6.31 -17.97 -38.07
CA ASP A 253 5.03 -18.12 -37.38
C ASP A 253 4.78 -19.60 -37.01
N PRO A 254 4.03 -19.87 -35.92
CA PRO A 254 3.62 -21.21 -35.56
C PRO A 254 2.69 -21.80 -36.63
N GLU A 255 2.84 -23.10 -36.91
CA GLU A 255 1.92 -23.82 -37.79
C GLU A 255 0.56 -24.04 -37.09
N PRO A 256 -0.57 -23.92 -37.81
CA PRO A 256 -1.92 -24.08 -37.26
C PRO A 256 -2.25 -25.50 -36.83
#